data_AF-A0A0F8W3X8-F1
#
_entry.id   AF-A0A0F8W3X8-F1
#
_cell.length_a   1.000
_cell.length_b   1.000
_cell.length_c   1.000
_cell.angle_alpha   90.00
_cell.angle_beta   90.00
_cell.angle_gamma   90.00
#
_symmetry.space_group_name_H-M   'P 1'
#
loop_
_entity.id
_entity.type
_entity.pdbx_description
1 polymer ?
#
loop_
_entity_poly.entity_id
_entity_poly.type
_entity_poly.pdbx_seq_one_letter_code
_entity_poly.pdbx_strand_id
1 'polypeptide(L)'
;DESGHPYPERPDSALLRGLRFEERIAGNSSPLEGGLVEAVRAFVREHDPGAEIIPVVLSGFTDSHWFRKAFPECIAYGFSPQRVMTLFESAPLIHAPDERIAIDDLEFSTHFFRELALRLLR
;
A
#
# COMPACT_ATOMS: atom_id res chain seq x y z
N ASP A 1 8.82 -4.79 -20.81
CA ASP A 1 9.16 -4.71 -19.38
C ASP A 1 9.42 -6.12 -18.88
N GLU A 2 10.07 -6.27 -17.73
CA GLU A 2 10.49 -7.58 -17.21
C GLU A 2 9.30 -8.44 -16.70
N SER A 3 8.08 -7.89 -16.68
CA SER A 3 6.83 -8.58 -16.33
C SER A 3 6.10 -9.21 -17.52
N GLY A 4 6.52 -8.94 -18.76
CA GLY A 4 5.91 -9.50 -19.98
C GLY A 4 4.45 -9.08 -20.22
N HIS A 5 3.91 -8.16 -19.42
CA HIS A 5 2.56 -7.63 -19.61
C HIS A 5 2.64 -6.46 -20.59
N PRO A 6 2.05 -6.57 -21.80
CA PRO A 6 2.08 -5.47 -22.74
C PRO A 6 1.31 -4.30 -22.15
N TYR A 7 1.98 -3.16 -21.97
CA TYR A 7 1.28 -1.89 -21.80
C TYR A 7 0.29 -1.73 -22.96
N PRO A 8 -0.92 -1.19 -22.71
CA PRO A 8 -1.79 -0.80 -23.79
C PRO A 8 -1.03 0.15 -24.73
N GLU A 9 -1.26 0.01 -26.03
CA GLU A 9 -0.68 0.93 -27.01
C GLU A 9 -1.02 2.37 -26.64
N ARG A 10 -0.13 3.30 -27.01
CA ARG A 10 -0.34 4.74 -26.76
C ARG A 10 -1.76 5.11 -27.20
N PRO A 11 -2.57 5.78 -26.35
CA PRO A 11 -3.76 6.41 -26.86
C PRO A 11 -3.33 7.40 -27.94
N ASP A 12 -3.84 7.23 -29.16
CA ASP A 12 -3.57 8.11 -30.29
C ASP A 12 -4.26 9.46 -30.04
N SER A 13 -3.56 10.28 -29.27
CA SER A 13 -4.04 11.57 -28.80
C SER A 13 -3.14 12.64 -29.40
N ALA A 14 -3.76 13.58 -30.11
CA ALA A 14 -3.05 14.76 -30.62
C ALA A 14 -2.38 15.57 -29.51
N LEU A 15 -2.85 15.46 -28.27
CA LEU A 15 -2.30 16.14 -27.08
C LEU A 15 -0.95 15.56 -26.63
N LEU A 16 -0.62 14.34 -27.03
CA LEU A 16 0.64 13.67 -26.66
C LEU A 16 1.72 13.79 -27.76
N ARG A 17 1.44 14.48 -28.88
CA ARG A 17 2.43 14.72 -29.93
C ARG A 17 3.57 15.57 -29.38
N GLY A 18 4.80 15.09 -29.51
CA GLY A 18 6.00 15.76 -29.01
C GLY A 18 6.41 15.38 -27.59
N LEU A 19 5.56 14.66 -26.84
CA LEU A 19 5.93 14.09 -25.54
C LEU A 19 6.57 12.70 -25.74
N ARG A 20 7.76 12.53 -25.17
CA ARG A 20 8.47 11.24 -25.07
C ARG A 20 8.50 10.83 -23.60
N PHE A 21 8.05 9.62 -23.32
CA PHE A 21 8.21 9.00 -22.00
C PHE A 21 9.53 8.23 -22.06
N GLU A 22 10.52 8.69 -21.30
CA GLU A 22 11.83 8.02 -21.20
C GLU A 22 11.77 6.75 -20.33
N GLU A 23 10.89 6.75 -19.33
CA GLU A 23 10.75 5.66 -18.38
C GLU A 23 9.27 5.24 -18.21
N ARG A 24 9.05 3.93 -18.09
CA ARG A 24 7.76 3.32 -17.79
C ARG A 24 7.96 2.20 -16.78
N ILE A 25 7.49 2.42 -15.55
CA ILE A 25 7.55 1.43 -14.48
C ILE A 25 6.18 0.78 -14.35
N ALA A 26 6.14 -0.56 -14.46
CA ALA A 26 4.89 -1.29 -14.36
C ALA A 26 4.40 -1.27 -12.91
N GLY A 27 3.10 -1.04 -12.73
CA GLY A 27 2.46 -1.26 -11.44
C GLY A 27 2.67 -2.71 -11.01
N ASN A 28 2.83 -2.91 -9.71
CA ASN A 28 2.93 -4.24 -9.12
C ASN A 28 1.93 -4.38 -7.98
N SER A 29 1.66 -5.61 -7.61
CA SER A 29 0.71 -5.96 -6.56
C SER A 29 1.18 -7.21 -5.83
N SER A 30 0.56 -7.47 -4.69
CA SER A 30 0.58 -8.78 -4.05
C SER A 30 -0.82 -9.39 -4.16
N PRO A 31 -0.96 -10.73 -4.07
CA PRO A 31 -2.27 -11.41 -4.04
C PRO A 31 -3.16 -10.86 -2.93
N LEU A 32 -4.47 -11.09 -2.95
CA LEU A 32 -5.39 -10.68 -1.86
C LEU A 32 -5.73 -11.83 -0.92
N GLU A 33 -4.88 -12.85 -0.92
CA GLU A 33 -4.99 -14.10 -0.18
C GLU A 33 -3.64 -14.47 0.44
N GLY A 34 -3.67 -15.32 1.47
CA GLY A 34 -2.47 -15.81 2.17
C GLY A 34 -2.30 -15.27 3.59
N GLY A 35 -1.28 -15.79 4.28
CA GLY A 35 -1.12 -15.59 5.73
C GLY A 35 -1.00 -14.13 6.16
N LEU A 36 -0.29 -13.29 5.37
CA LEU A 36 -0.10 -11.87 5.72
C LEU A 36 -1.44 -11.11 5.71
N VAL A 37 -2.21 -11.17 4.62
CA VAL A 37 -3.49 -10.45 4.54
C VAL A 37 -4.52 -10.99 5.54
N GLU A 38 -4.53 -12.30 5.79
CA GLU A 38 -5.41 -12.89 6.81
C GLU A 38 -5.05 -12.44 8.23
N ALA A 39 -3.76 -12.26 8.54
CA ALA A 39 -3.34 -11.68 9.81
C ALA A 39 -3.78 -10.22 9.96
N VAL A 40 -3.70 -9.42 8.89
CA VAL A 40 -4.25 -8.04 8.90
C VAL A 40 -5.77 -8.06 9.10
N ARG A 41 -6.49 -8.92 8.37
CA ARG A 41 -7.96 -9.06 8.53
C ARG A 41 -8.35 -9.48 9.94
N ALA A 42 -7.60 -10.40 10.55
CA ALA A 42 -7.85 -10.84 11.92
C ALA A 42 -7.67 -9.69 12.92
N PHE A 43 -6.56 -8.94 12.80
CA PHE A 43 -6.34 -7.75 13.64
C PHE A 43 -7.48 -6.74 13.51
N VAL A 44 -7.89 -6.42 12.28
CA VAL A 44 -8.99 -5.48 12.02
C VAL A 44 -10.29 -5.96 12.67
N ARG A 45 -10.69 -7.22 12.45
CA ARG A 45 -11.92 -7.77 13.03
C ARG A 45 -11.93 -7.78 14.56
N GLU A 46 -10.79 -7.99 15.19
CA GLU A 46 -10.67 -8.01 16.66
C GLU A 46 -10.84 -6.62 17.27
N HIS A 47 -10.42 -5.57 16.56
CA HIS A 47 -10.45 -4.19 17.06
C HIS A 47 -11.65 -3.38 16.53
N ASP A 48 -12.22 -3.78 15.40
CA ASP A 48 -13.44 -3.27 14.80
C ASP A 48 -14.17 -4.40 14.02
N PRO A 49 -15.10 -5.11 14.68
CA PRO A 49 -15.83 -6.22 14.06
C PRO A 49 -16.69 -5.84 12.85
N GLY A 50 -17.00 -4.55 12.67
CA GLY A 50 -17.78 -4.04 11.54
C GLY A 50 -16.92 -3.59 10.36
N ALA A 51 -15.59 -3.55 10.51
CA ALA A 51 -14.68 -3.09 9.47
C ALA A 51 -14.28 -4.19 8.49
N GLU A 52 -14.11 -3.78 7.23
CA GLU A 52 -13.58 -4.62 6.16
C GLU A 52 -12.32 -3.98 5.56
N ILE A 53 -11.38 -4.83 5.13
CA ILE A 53 -10.19 -4.38 4.40
C ILE A 53 -10.50 -4.33 2.92
N ILE A 54 -10.22 -3.19 2.30
CA ILE A 54 -10.32 -2.98 0.85
C ILE A 54 -8.94 -2.77 0.23
N PRO A 55 -8.67 -3.34 -0.97
CA PRO A 55 -7.44 -3.06 -1.70
C PRO A 55 -7.47 -1.64 -2.27
N VAL A 56 -6.32 -0.95 -2.21
CA VAL A 56 -6.15 0.39 -2.78
C VAL A 56 -4.99 0.37 -3.77
N VAL A 57 -5.21 1.01 -4.93
CA VAL A 57 -4.13 1.31 -5.88
C VAL A 57 -3.46 2.61 -5.42
N LEU A 58 -2.20 2.51 -5.03
CA LEU A 58 -1.38 3.67 -4.67
C LEU A 58 -0.65 4.17 -5.91
N SER A 59 -0.85 5.45 -6.27
CA SER A 59 -0.11 6.13 -7.34
C SER A 59 1.27 6.63 -6.90
N GLY A 60 1.55 6.62 -5.59
CA GLY A 60 2.85 6.93 -5.01
C GLY A 60 3.84 5.75 -5.07
N PHE A 61 5.06 6.01 -4.62
CA PHE A 61 6.14 5.02 -4.57
C PHE A 61 6.22 4.34 -3.19
N THR A 62 6.62 3.07 -3.16
CA THR A 62 6.96 2.33 -1.93
C THR A 62 8.12 1.37 -2.19
N ASP A 63 8.88 1.04 -1.13
CA ASP A 63 9.97 0.05 -1.20
C ASP A 63 9.49 -1.36 -1.58
N SER A 64 8.18 -1.63 -1.46
CA SER A 64 7.57 -2.88 -1.93
C SER A 64 7.90 -3.17 -3.39
N HIS A 65 8.10 -2.14 -4.21
CA HIS A 65 8.53 -2.31 -5.59
C HIS A 65 9.88 -3.03 -5.70
N TRP A 66 10.87 -2.56 -4.94
CA TRP A 66 12.21 -3.14 -4.98
C TRP A 66 12.29 -4.46 -4.23
N PHE A 67 11.55 -4.62 -3.14
CA PHE A 67 11.48 -5.90 -2.43
C PHE A 67 10.93 -7.01 -3.33
N ARG A 68 9.84 -6.77 -4.06
CA ARG A 68 9.30 -7.76 -5.00
C ARG A 68 10.25 -8.02 -6.18
N LYS A 69 10.99 -7.01 -6.63
CA LYS A 69 12.00 -7.19 -7.68
C LYS A 69 13.16 -8.07 -7.21
N ALA A 70 13.66 -7.86 -5.99
CA ALA A 70 14.76 -8.64 -5.43
C ALA A 70 14.32 -10.03 -4.96
N PHE A 71 13.08 -10.16 -4.50
CA PHE A 71 12.49 -11.38 -3.95
C PHE A 71 11.11 -11.59 -4.60
N PRO A 72 11.02 -12.34 -5.71
CA PRO A 72 9.77 -12.50 -6.48
C PRO A 72 8.58 -13.03 -5.67
N GLU A 73 8.85 -13.84 -4.65
CA GLU A 73 7.85 -14.42 -3.73
C GLU A 73 7.45 -13.47 -2.58
N CYS A 74 8.01 -12.25 -2.53
CA CYS A 74 7.73 -11.30 -1.46
C CYS A 74 6.29 -10.78 -1.54
N ILE A 75 5.53 -11.07 -0.48
CA ILE A 75 4.20 -10.49 -0.26
C ILE A 75 4.36 -9.26 0.64
N ALA A 76 3.93 -8.10 0.14
CA ALA A 76 4.03 -6.83 0.85
C ALA A 76 2.77 -5.99 0.60
N TYR A 77 2.28 -5.34 1.66
CA TYR A 77 1.17 -4.38 1.58
C TYR A 77 1.56 -3.11 2.35
N GLY A 78 1.11 -1.95 1.87
CA GLY A 78 1.16 -0.71 2.64
C GLY A 78 -0.08 -0.62 3.52
N PHE A 79 0.01 -1.09 4.78
CA PHE A 79 -1.09 -1.01 5.74
C PHE A 79 -0.59 -0.51 7.09
N SER A 80 -1.23 0.54 7.60
CA SER A 80 -1.01 1.11 8.93
C SER A 80 -2.36 1.62 9.43
N PRO A 81 -2.97 1.00 10.46
CA PRO A 81 -4.31 1.35 10.88
C PRO A 81 -4.34 2.66 11.69
N GLN A 82 -5.44 3.40 11.56
CA GLN A 82 -5.75 4.64 12.28
C GLN A 82 -7.20 4.56 12.78
N ARG A 83 -7.51 5.22 13.90
CA ARG A 83 -8.85 5.25 14.54
C ARG A 83 -9.34 6.66 14.85
N VAL A 84 -8.44 7.61 15.05
CA VAL A 84 -8.75 8.99 15.46
C VAL A 84 -8.82 9.90 14.25
N MET A 85 -7.76 9.97 13.44
CA MET A 85 -7.75 10.76 12.22
C MET A 85 -8.44 10.01 11.10
N THR A 86 -9.41 10.66 10.46
CA THR A 86 -10.05 10.15 9.25
C THR A 86 -9.09 10.21 8.07
N LEU A 87 -9.36 9.43 7.02
CA LEU A 87 -8.59 9.49 5.77
C LEU A 87 -8.55 10.90 5.16
N PHE A 88 -9.63 11.67 5.31
CA PHE A 88 -9.69 13.05 4.79
C PHE A 88 -8.82 14.02 5.58
N GLU A 89 -8.56 13.73 6.86
CA GLU A 89 -7.67 14.52 7.70
C GLU A 89 -6.22 14.09 7.53
N SER A 90 -5.94 12.79 7.39
CA SER A 90 -4.57 12.27 7.32
C SER A 90 -3.96 12.34 5.91
N ALA A 91 -4.73 12.10 4.85
CA ALA A 91 -4.19 12.07 3.48
C ALA A 91 -3.54 13.39 3.03
N PRO A 92 -4.09 14.60 3.31
CA PRO A 92 -3.47 15.86 2.92
C PRO A 92 -2.16 16.16 3.66
N LEU A 93 -1.89 15.49 4.79
CA LEU A 93 -0.70 15.73 5.60
C LEU A 93 0.54 15.01 5.08
N ILE A 94 0.36 14.00 4.22
CA ILE A 94 1.47 13.24 3.64
C ILE A 94 2.34 14.18 2.81
N HIS A 95 3.61 14.33 3.18
CA HIS A 95 4.58 15.27 2.58
C HIS A 95 4.24 16.75 2.76
N ALA A 96 3.33 17.11 3.66
CA ALA A 96 3.03 18.49 3.99
C ALA A 96 4.05 19.06 5.00
N PRO A 97 4.29 20.38 5.05
CA PRO A 97 5.18 21.00 6.04
C PRO A 97 4.78 20.71 7.51
N ASP A 98 3.49 20.49 7.75
CA ASP A 98 2.89 20.18 9.04
C ASP A 98 2.47 18.70 9.17
N GLU A 99 3.16 17.81 8.46
CA GLU A 99 2.97 16.36 8.54
C GLU A 99 2.98 15.90 10.02
N ARG A 100 1.88 15.25 10.43
CA ARG A 100 1.66 14.82 11.81
C ARG A 100 0.65 13.68 11.85
N ILE A 101 0.57 13.06 13.01
CA ILE A 101 -0.38 11.99 13.33
C ILE A 101 -0.91 12.17 14.75
N ALA A 102 -2.14 11.74 15.03
CA ALA A 102 -2.63 11.63 16.41
C ALA A 102 -1.80 10.60 17.18
N ILE A 103 -1.48 10.89 18.45
CA ILE A 103 -0.68 9.98 19.29
C ILE A 103 -1.38 8.62 19.42
N ASP A 104 -2.70 8.61 19.60
CA ASP A 104 -3.50 7.39 19.70
C ASP A 104 -3.43 6.54 18.42
N ASP A 105 -3.36 7.18 17.24
CA ASP A 105 -3.20 6.48 15.96
C ASP A 105 -1.79 5.89 15.79
N LEU A 106 -0.76 6.61 16.25
CA LEU A 106 0.61 6.11 16.29
C LEU A 106 0.73 4.89 17.21
N GLU A 107 0.11 4.95 18.41
CA GLU A 107 0.08 3.84 19.35
C GLU A 107 -0.65 2.63 18.73
N PHE A 108 -1.81 2.85 18.12
CA PHE A 108 -2.59 1.79 17.50
C PHE A 108 -1.85 1.10 16.35
N SER A 109 -1.18 1.89 15.49
CA SER A 109 -0.35 1.35 14.40
C SER A 109 0.86 0.58 14.94
N THR A 110 1.51 1.08 16.00
CA THR A 110 2.64 0.39 16.63
C THR A 110 2.20 -0.95 17.25
N HIS A 111 1.04 -0.97 17.91
CA HIS A 111 0.44 -2.20 18.44
C HIS A 111 0.19 -3.22 17.31
N PHE A 112 -0.40 -2.75 16.20
CA PHE A 112 -0.60 -3.57 15.00
C PHE A 112 0.70 -4.20 14.48
N PHE A 113 1.77 -3.41 14.27
CA PHE A 113 3.02 -3.96 13.74
C PHE A 113 3.66 -4.98 14.67
N ARG A 114 3.61 -4.74 15.99
CA ARG A 114 4.08 -5.69 16.99
C ARG A 114 3.29 -6.99 16.90
N GLU A 115 1.97 -6.91 16.89
CA GLU A 115 1.11 -8.08 16.88
C GLU A 115 1.22 -8.87 15.58
N LEU A 116 1.29 -8.19 14.44
CA LEU A 116 1.50 -8.80 13.13
C LEU A 116 2.77 -9.64 13.10
N ALA A 117 3.89 -9.09 13.60
CA ALA A 117 5.15 -9.83 13.69
C ALA A 117 5.02 -11.07 14.59
N LEU A 118 4.32 -10.96 15.72
CA LEU A 118 4.11 -12.09 16.64
C LEU A 118 3.20 -13.16 16.05
N ARG A 119 2.20 -12.79 15.23
CA ARG A 119 1.29 -13.74 14.57
C ARG A 119 1.95 -14.50 13.42
N LEU A 120 2.91 -13.87 12.73
CA LEU A 120 3.52 -14.44 11.52
C LEU A 120 4.84 -15.17 11.76
N LEU A 121 5.59 -14.79 12.80
CA LEU A 121 6.96 -15.27 13.01
C LEU A 121 7.12 -16.17 14.25
N ARG A 122 6.03 -16.50 14.94
CA ARG A 122 6.01 -17.47 16.03
C ARG A 122 5.31 -18.75 15.58
#